data_AF-A0A0D8IV02-F1
#
_entry.id   AF-A0A0D8IV02-F1
#
_cell.length_a   1.000
_cell.length_b   1.000
_cell.length_c   1.000
_cell.angle_alpha   90.00
_cell.angle_beta   90.00
_cell.angle_gamma   90.00
#
_symmetry.space_group_name_H-M   'P 1'
#
loop_
_entity.id
_entity.type
_entity.pdbx_description
1 polymer ?
#
loop_
_entity_poly.entity_id
_entity_poly.type
_entity_poly.pdbx_seq_one_letter_code
_entity_poly.pdbx_strand_id
1 'polypeptide(L)'
;MPVNRQTVRELSRTTLYNITSSGQAWRAFLDAAARLYKYSFPEQVLIYAQEPEATACAAKEVWYTRMKRSLRPDAQAIALPDPHSHFGRLK
;
A
#
# COMPACT_ATOMS: atom_id res chain seq x y z
N MET A 1 -10.62 -1.66 12.26
CA MET A 1 -11.56 -2.53 11.53
C MET A 1 -10.82 -3.78 11.09
N PRO A 2 -11.44 -4.97 11.09
CA PRO A 2 -10.82 -6.16 10.51
C PRO A 2 -10.60 -5.90 9.01
N VAL A 3 -9.33 -5.91 8.59
CA VAL A 3 -9.00 -5.72 7.18
C VAL A 3 -9.34 -7.00 6.44
N ASN A 4 -10.37 -6.94 5.59
CA ASN A 4 -10.76 -8.02 4.72
C ASN A 4 -10.77 -7.54 3.26
N ARG A 5 -10.87 -8.48 2.32
CA ARG A 5 -10.78 -8.19 0.88
C ARG A 5 -11.84 -7.17 0.39
N GLN A 6 -13.05 -7.22 0.93
CA GLN A 6 -14.11 -6.28 0.55
C GLN A 6 -13.76 -4.87 1.01
N THR A 7 -13.25 -4.73 2.23
CA THR A 7 -12.79 -3.44 2.77
C THR A 7 -11.62 -2.88 1.95
N VAL A 8 -10.65 -3.71 1.55
CA VAL A 8 -9.53 -3.30 0.70
C VAL A 8 -10.01 -2.83 -0.68
N ARG A 9 -10.99 -3.53 -1.27
CA ARG A 9 -11.57 -3.14 -2.55
C ARG A 9 -12.28 -1.79 -2.46
N GLU A 10 -13.05 -1.57 -1.39
CA GLU A 10 -13.75 -0.31 -1.17
C GLU A 10 -12.77 0.84 -0.89
N LEU A 11 -11.71 0.57 -0.13
CA LEU A 11 -10.63 1.51 0.11
C LEU A 11 -9.98 1.93 -1.21
N SER A 12 -9.64 0.97 -2.08
CA SER A 12 -9.08 1.27 -3.40
C SER A 12 -10.01 2.16 -4.23
N ARG A 13 -11.32 1.86 -4.28
CA ARG A 13 -12.30 2.65 -5.04
C ARG A 13 -12.41 4.08 -4.51
N THR A 14 -12.54 4.23 -3.20
CA THR A 14 -12.63 5.55 -2.55
C THR A 14 -11.36 6.35 -2.75
N THR A 15 -10.19 5.73 -2.60
CA THR A 15 -8.91 6.40 -2.83
C THR A 15 -8.74 6.83 -4.28
N LEU A 16 -9.11 5.98 -5.25
CA LEU A 16 -9.09 6.35 -6.67
C LEU A 16 -9.94 7.59 -6.92
N TYR A 17 -11.18 7.62 -6.43
CA TYR A 17 -12.04 8.79 -6.54
C TYR A 17 -11.38 10.05 -5.96
N ASN A 18 -10.78 9.94 -4.77
CA ASN A 18 -10.13 11.06 -4.09
C ASN A 18 -8.90 11.57 -4.84
N ILE A 19 -7.99 10.69 -5.29
CA ILE A 19 -6.76 11.13 -5.98
C ILE A 19 -7.07 11.71 -7.36
N THR A 20 -8.17 11.30 -8.00
CA THR A 20 -8.61 11.87 -9.29
C THR A 20 -9.49 13.11 -9.15
N SER A 21 -9.89 13.50 -7.93
CA SER A 21 -10.82 14.61 -7.70
C SER A 21 -10.25 15.99 -8.04
N SER A 22 -8.92 16.14 -8.02
CA SER A 22 -8.24 17.39 -8.34
C SER A 22 -6.80 17.16 -8.77
N GLY A 23 -6.22 18.10 -9.53
CA GLY A 23 -4.80 18.06 -9.89
C GLY A 23 -3.86 18.12 -8.67
N GLN A 24 -4.28 18.74 -7.56
CA GLN A 24 -3.50 18.75 -6.32
C GLN A 24 -3.48 17.37 -5.66
N ALA A 25 -4.64 16.71 -5.54
CA ALA A 25 -4.72 15.36 -4.99
C ALA A 25 -3.94 14.36 -5.85
N TRP A 26 -4.02 14.51 -7.17
CA TRP A 26 -3.27 13.67 -8.10
C TRP A 26 -1.76 13.84 -7.92
N ARG A 27 -1.25 15.07 -7.82
CA ARG A 27 0.18 15.33 -7.58
C ARG A 27 0.66 14.76 -6.25
N ALA A 28 -0.10 14.93 -5.18
CA ALA A 28 0.24 14.36 -3.87
C ALA A 28 0.36 12.82 -3.91
N PHE A 29 -0.56 12.16 -4.63
CA PHE A 29 -0.45 10.73 -4.88
C PHE A 29 0.80 10.37 -5.70
N LEU A 30 1.12 11.13 -6.75
CA LEU A 30 2.30 10.88 -7.57
C LEU A 30 3.62 11.03 -6.78
N ASP A 31 3.70 11.99 -5.85
CA ASP A 31 4.86 12.15 -4.97
C ASP A 31 5.09 10.89 -4.11
N ALA A 32 4.01 10.29 -3.60
CA ALA A 32 4.07 9.03 -2.88
C ALA A 32 4.40 7.83 -3.79
N ALA A 33 3.74 7.74 -4.95
CA ALA A 33 3.95 6.67 -5.91
C ALA A 33 5.39 6.64 -6.43
N ALA A 34 6.04 7.79 -6.60
CA ALA A 34 7.43 7.90 -7.03
C ALA A 34 8.40 7.20 -6.05
N ARG A 35 8.15 7.27 -4.74
CA ARG A 35 8.94 6.54 -3.72
C ARG A 35 8.76 5.03 -3.82
N LEU A 36 7.58 4.60 -4.29
CA LEU A 36 7.13 3.21 -4.33
C LEU A 36 7.13 2.66 -5.77
N TYR A 37 8.09 3.08 -6.60
CA TYR A 37 8.15 2.74 -8.03
C TYR A 37 8.20 1.23 -8.35
N LYS A 38 8.57 0.39 -7.38
CA LYS A 38 8.62 -1.08 -7.54
C LYS A 38 7.26 -1.75 -7.40
N TYR A 39 6.26 -1.03 -6.89
CA TYR A 39 4.90 -1.53 -6.70
C TYR A 39 4.05 -1.24 -7.93
N SER A 40 3.09 -2.12 -8.22
CA SER A 40 2.11 -1.88 -9.28
C SER A 40 1.18 -0.72 -8.91
N PHE A 41 0.54 -0.08 -9.90
CA PHE A 41 -0.38 1.03 -9.65
C PHE A 41 -1.48 0.71 -8.61
N PRO A 42 -2.18 -0.45 -8.65
CA PRO A 42 -3.15 -0.80 -7.62
C PRO A 42 -2.56 -0.92 -6.21
N GLU A 43 -1.33 -1.45 -6.10
CA GLU A 43 -0.62 -1.52 -4.83
C GLU A 43 -0.20 -0.14 -4.35
N GLN A 44 0.29 0.74 -5.23
CA GLN A 44 0.64 2.12 -4.90
C GLN A 44 -0.58 2.89 -4.36
N VAL A 45 -1.75 2.74 -4.98
CA VAL A 45 -3.00 3.34 -4.50
C VAL A 45 -3.35 2.86 -3.09
N LEU A 46 -3.20 1.55 -2.84
CA LEU A 46 -3.51 0.97 -1.53
C LEU A 46 -2.48 1.30 -0.45
N ILE A 47 -1.20 1.39 -0.80
CA ILE A 47 -0.16 1.86 0.12
C ILE A 47 -0.45 3.33 0.46
N TYR A 48 -0.68 4.19 -0.54
CA TYR A 48 -1.02 5.60 -0.32
C TYR A 48 -2.27 5.78 0.55
N ALA A 49 -3.29 4.94 0.36
CA ALA A 49 -4.52 4.98 1.15
C ALA A 49 -4.31 4.64 2.64
N GLN A 50 -3.31 3.81 2.95
CA GLN A 50 -3.05 3.32 4.29
C GLN A 50 -1.93 4.09 4.99
N GLU A 51 -0.90 4.50 4.24
CA GLU A 51 0.28 5.22 4.71
C GLU A 51 0.83 6.12 3.58
N PRO A 52 0.33 7.37 3.44
CA PRO A 52 0.71 8.26 2.35
C PRO A 52 2.19 8.67 2.41
N GLU A 53 2.77 8.71 3.62
CA GLU A 53 4.18 9.06 3.85
C GLU A 53 5.11 7.84 3.78
N ALA A 54 4.61 6.69 3.29
CA ALA A 54 5.41 5.49 3.13
C ALA A 54 6.65 5.78 2.26
N THR A 55 7.82 5.51 2.83
CA THR A 55 9.13 5.59 2.14
C THR A 55 9.66 4.21 1.77
N ALA A 56 9.21 3.17 2.47
CA ALA A 56 9.50 1.78 2.17
C ALA A 56 8.32 0.91 2.58
N CYS A 57 7.97 -0.05 1.72
CA CYS A 57 7.04 -1.13 2.02
C CYS A 57 7.74 -2.42 1.60
N ALA A 58 7.61 -3.48 2.39
CA ALA A 58 8.06 -4.82 2.05
C ALA A 58 7.44 -5.85 3.01
N ALA A 59 7.41 -7.12 2.60
CA ALA A 59 7.04 -8.21 3.48
C ALA A 59 7.96 -8.25 4.72
N LYS A 60 7.39 -8.66 5.86
CA LYS A 60 8.08 -8.67 7.15
C LYS A 60 9.40 -9.45 7.08
N GLU A 61 9.40 -10.57 6.39
CA GLU A 61 10.54 -11.46 6.23
C GLU A 61 11.71 -10.76 5.54
N VAL A 62 11.45 -9.86 4.58
CA VAL A 62 12.50 -9.12 3.85
C VAL A 62 13.31 -8.23 4.80
N TRP A 63 12.66 -7.60 5.78
CA TRP A 63 13.33 -6.75 6.76
C TRP A 63 14.33 -7.53 7.62
N TYR A 64 13.90 -8.66 8.20
CA TYR A 64 14.76 -9.46 9.07
C TYR A 64 15.81 -10.26 8.31
N THR A 65 15.43 -10.91 7.20
CA THR A 65 16.31 -11.88 6.52
C THR A 65 17.30 -11.22 5.58
N ARG A 66 16.82 -10.32 4.72
CA ARG A 66 17.61 -9.70 3.65
C ARG A 66 18.23 -8.37 4.07
N MET A 67 17.44 -7.50 4.69
CA MET A 67 17.91 -6.17 5.11
C MET A 67 18.64 -6.19 6.45
N LYS A 68 18.54 -7.30 7.21
CA LYS A 68 19.10 -7.44 8.56
C LYS A 68 18.70 -6.30 9.50
N ARG A 69 17.43 -5.87 9.41
CA ARG A 69 16.86 -4.79 10.20
C ARG A 69 15.59 -5.25 10.91
N SER A 70 15.40 -4.77 12.14
CA SER A 70 14.16 -4.94 12.87
C SER A 70 13.14 -3.88 12.45
N LEU A 71 11.87 -4.26 12.43
CA LEU A 71 10.78 -3.30 12.33
C LEU A 71 10.76 -2.41 13.56
N ARG A 72 10.46 -1.12 13.35
CA ARG A 72 10.22 -0.19 14.45
C ARG A 72 8.87 -0.50 15.13
N PRO A 73 8.69 -0.10 16.39
CA PRO A 73 7.41 -0.31 17.09
C PRO A 73 6.21 0.36 16.41
N ASP A 74 6.45 1.46 15.68
CA ASP A 74 5.45 2.24 14.94
C ASP A 74 5.25 1.77 13.49
N ALA A 75 5.91 0.67 13.07
CA ALA A 75 5.76 0.17 11.71
C ALA A 75 4.33 -0.32 11.46
N GLN A 76 3.69 0.25 10.44
CA GLN A 76 2.33 -0.10 10.04
C GLN A 76 2.30 -1.28 9.06
N ALA A 77 1.42 -2.24 9.30
CA ALA A 77 1.11 -3.28 8.32
C ALA A 77 0.19 -2.71 7.22
N ILE A 78 0.56 -2.97 5.96
CA ILE A 78 -0.19 -2.50 4.79
C ILE A 78 -0.80 -3.73 4.11
N ALA A 79 -2.11 -3.74 3.95
CA ALA A 79 -2.79 -4.85 3.30
C ALA A 79 -2.80 -4.68 1.78
N LEU A 80 -2.26 -5.67 1.08
CA LEU A 80 -2.23 -5.72 -0.38
C LEU A 80 -2.87 -7.01 -0.89
N PRO A 81 -3.56 -7.02 -2.05
CA PRO A 81 -3.95 -8.25 -2.70
C PRO A 81 -2.73 -9.10 -3.03
N ASP A 82 -2.78 -10.40 -2.74
CA ASP A 82 -1.77 -11.35 -3.18
C ASP A 82 -2.05 -11.75 -4.64
N PRO A 83 -1.23 -11.32 -5.62
CA PRO A 83 -1.47 -11.64 -7.02
C PRO A 83 -1.28 -13.14 -7.32
N HIS A 84 -0.63 -13.89 -6.43
CA HIS A 84 -0.42 -15.33 -6.57
C HIS A 84 -1.50 -16.15 -5.87
N SER A 85 -2.45 -15.50 -5.17
CA SER A 85 -3.50 -16.20 -4.46
C SER A 85 -4.72 -16.50 -5.34
N HIS A 86 -4.97 -17.78 -5.59
CA HIS A 86 -6.20 -18.25 -6.24
C HIS A 86 -7.48 -17.94 -5.44
N PHE A 87 -7.33 -17.68 -4.13
CA PHE A 87 -8.45 -17.40 -3.23
C PHE A 87 -8.61 -15.90 -2.92
N GLY A 88 -7.81 -15.04 -3.57
CA GLY A 88 -7.81 -13.60 -3.33
C GLY A 88 -7.39 -13.22 -1.91
N ARG A 89 -6.39 -13.91 -1.35
CA ARG A 89 -5.82 -13.55 -0.05
C ARG A 89 -5.13 -12.18 -0.11
N LEU A 90 -4.94 -11.61 1.08
CA LEU A 90 -4.11 -10.43 1.26
C LEU A 90 -2.71 -10.90 1.68
N LYS A 91 -1.68 -10.17 1.24
CA LYS A 91 -0.28 -10.28 1.64
C LYS A 91 0.13 -9.07 2.47
#